data_AF-A0A969KFG0-F1
#
_entry.id   AF-A0A969KFG0-F1
#
_cell.length_a   1.000
_cell.length_b   1.000
_cell.length_c   1.000
_cell.angle_alpha   90.00
_cell.angle_beta   90.00
_cell.angle_gamma   90.00
#
_symmetry.space_group_name_H-M   'P 1'
#
loop_
_entity.id
_entity.type
_entity.pdbx_description
1 polymer ?
#
loop_
_entity_poly.entity_id
_entity_poly.type
_entity_poly.pdbx_seq_one_letter_code
_entity_poly.pdbx_strand_id
1 'polypeptide(L)'
;MSEEFNISYQPRSEGRSPQTLIPTNMAVAAQNALDNLEAEYGNLDDFVRERLGYESKAAMYAVLYAEQIDALALAFSQKDKGKIFLNGDQTGNGKGRFGAANIIDAQRQGYIPVFVTQKPNLYAAMLEDLADIGHGGLTPFMTNNSEKLTLKNGSVLTTGDKASQEAEMFQLAKRLDLGSYGAVFTTYNQLQTVSNQEPYRREFLRAIAHRSVFIFDEAHEAGGGQAETWNVGQAPNRAEFVRELVDLSAGAVFMSATVIKIFLMPKKLMGVYRRNKCVID
;
A
#
# COMPACT_ATOMS: atom_id res chain seq x y z
N MET A 1 2.51 -40.18 3.86
CA MET A 1 1.38 -39.25 3.72
C MET A 1 1.99 -37.92 3.30
N SER A 2 1.69 -37.42 2.11
CA SER A 2 2.09 -36.08 1.70
C SER A 2 1.34 -35.10 2.59
N GLU A 3 2.04 -34.33 3.43
CA GLU A 3 1.43 -33.17 4.06
C GLU A 3 0.90 -32.26 2.94
N GLU A 4 -0.39 -31.98 2.94
CA GLU A 4 -0.95 -30.97 2.05
C GLU A 4 -0.27 -29.64 2.39
N PHE A 5 0.49 -29.10 1.44
CA PHE A 5 1.22 -27.84 1.64
C PHE A 5 0.29 -26.65 1.88
N ASN A 6 -0.96 -26.75 1.42
CA ASN A 6 -1.99 -25.73 1.60
C ASN A 6 -3.33 -26.38 1.99
N ILE A 7 -4.14 -25.67 2.77
CA ILE A 7 -5.53 -26.03 3.10
C ILE A 7 -6.48 -24.89 2.71
N SER A 8 -7.79 -25.15 2.70
CA SER A 8 -8.80 -24.11 2.46
C SER A 8 -8.77 -23.04 3.54
N TYR A 9 -8.70 -21.77 3.12
CA TYR A 9 -8.87 -20.64 4.02
C TYR A 9 -10.30 -20.63 4.57
N GLN A 10 -10.43 -20.34 5.87
CA GLN A 10 -11.72 -20.24 6.55
C GLN A 10 -11.97 -18.77 6.90
N PRO A 11 -12.74 -18.04 6.09
CA PRO A 11 -12.98 -16.63 6.37
C PRO A 11 -13.85 -16.42 7.60
N ARG A 12 -13.65 -15.29 8.28
CA ARG A 12 -14.56 -14.79 9.33
C ARG A 12 -15.65 -13.92 8.76
N SER A 13 -15.34 -13.15 7.73
CA SER A 13 -16.33 -12.45 6.94
C SER A 13 -17.41 -13.39 6.40
N GLU A 14 -18.67 -12.96 6.46
CA GLU A 14 -19.84 -13.68 5.90
C GLU A 14 -20.04 -13.42 4.40
N GLY A 15 -19.15 -12.62 3.79
CA GLY A 15 -19.15 -12.32 2.36
C GLY A 15 -18.94 -13.55 1.46
N ARG A 16 -19.03 -13.33 0.15
CA ARG A 16 -18.72 -14.37 -0.84
C ARG A 16 -17.24 -14.74 -0.79
N SER A 17 -16.92 -16.03 -0.90
CA SER A 17 -15.55 -16.54 -0.94
C SER A 17 -15.29 -17.24 -2.27
N PRO A 18 -14.15 -16.97 -2.95
CA PRO A 18 -13.67 -17.76 -4.07
C PRO A 18 -12.94 -19.04 -3.64
N GLN A 19 -12.99 -19.41 -2.35
CA GLN A 19 -12.42 -20.62 -1.77
C GLN A 19 -10.90 -20.67 -1.91
N THR A 20 -10.21 -19.62 -1.46
CA THR A 20 -8.75 -19.53 -1.55
C THR A 20 -8.06 -20.56 -0.64
N LEU A 21 -6.76 -20.75 -0.89
CA LEU A 21 -5.91 -21.65 -0.12
C LEU A 21 -4.91 -20.85 0.72
N ILE A 22 -4.60 -21.37 1.90
CA ILE A 22 -3.59 -20.86 2.82
C ILE A 22 -2.57 -21.97 3.14
N PRO A 23 -1.27 -21.65 3.24
CA PRO A 23 -0.28 -22.62 3.70
C PRO A 23 -0.65 -23.22 5.06
N THR A 24 -0.53 -24.54 5.19
CA THR A 24 -0.98 -25.28 6.38
C THR A 24 -0.29 -24.80 7.66
N ASN A 25 0.97 -24.38 7.56
CA ASN A 25 1.74 -23.84 8.67
C ASN A 25 1.34 -22.40 9.10
N MET A 26 0.54 -21.69 8.30
CA MET A 26 0.07 -20.33 8.59
C MET A 26 -1.40 -20.30 9.04
N ALA A 27 -2.19 -21.32 8.70
CA ALA A 27 -3.63 -21.34 8.94
C ALA A 27 -4.03 -21.05 10.41
N VAL A 28 -3.38 -21.72 11.38
CA VAL A 28 -3.69 -21.52 12.81
C VAL A 28 -3.34 -20.10 13.26
N ALA A 29 -2.23 -19.55 12.77
CA ALA A 29 -1.83 -18.18 13.11
C ALA A 29 -2.80 -17.14 12.55
N ALA A 30 -3.26 -17.32 11.31
CA ALA A 30 -4.27 -16.46 10.68
C ALA A 30 -5.60 -16.51 11.45
N GLN A 31 -6.08 -17.70 11.80
CA GLN A 31 -7.31 -17.84 12.59
C GLN A 31 -7.22 -17.16 13.95
N ASN A 32 -6.12 -17.38 14.68
CA ASN A 32 -5.89 -16.69 15.95
C ASN A 32 -5.82 -15.17 15.80
N ALA A 33 -5.24 -14.67 14.70
CA ALA A 33 -5.18 -13.22 14.45
C ALA A 33 -6.59 -12.64 14.25
N LEU A 34 -7.45 -13.35 13.50
CA LEU A 34 -8.84 -12.95 13.29
C LEU A 34 -9.68 -13.05 14.56
N ASP A 35 -9.51 -14.12 15.36
CA ASP A 35 -10.18 -14.28 16.66
C ASP A 35 -9.85 -13.12 17.61
N ASN A 36 -8.57 -12.76 17.72
CA ASN A 36 -8.12 -11.64 18.55
C ASN A 36 -8.67 -10.31 18.03
N LEU A 37 -8.78 -10.16 16.71
CA LEU A 37 -9.30 -8.94 16.10
C LEU A 37 -10.80 -8.80 16.34
N GLU A 38 -11.57 -9.87 16.19
CA GLU A 38 -13.01 -9.91 16.45
C GLU A 38 -13.30 -9.64 17.94
N ALA A 39 -12.45 -10.14 18.85
CA ALA A 39 -12.55 -9.81 20.27
C ALA A 39 -12.30 -8.31 20.57
N GLU A 40 -11.50 -7.62 19.74
CA GLU A 40 -11.14 -6.20 19.93
C GLU A 40 -12.14 -5.24 19.27
N TYR A 41 -12.61 -5.57 18.06
CA TYR A 41 -13.44 -4.67 17.22
C TYR A 41 -14.89 -5.15 17.04
N GLY A 42 -15.23 -6.35 17.52
CA GLY A 42 -16.51 -6.99 17.23
C GLY A 42 -16.56 -7.55 15.81
N ASN A 43 -17.73 -7.51 15.19
CA ASN A 43 -17.93 -8.08 13.85
C ASN A 43 -17.01 -7.41 12.82
N LEU A 44 -16.13 -8.20 12.19
CA LEU A 44 -15.11 -7.69 11.26
C LEU A 44 -15.70 -7.09 9.99
N ASP A 45 -16.85 -7.59 9.53
CA ASP A 45 -17.52 -7.05 8.35
C ASP A 45 -18.06 -5.65 8.62
N ASP A 46 -18.65 -5.42 9.79
CA ASP A 46 -19.10 -4.09 10.20
C ASP A 46 -17.92 -3.14 10.36
N PHE A 47 -16.83 -3.60 10.98
CA PHE A 47 -15.61 -2.82 11.11
C PHE A 47 -15.07 -2.33 9.76
N VAL A 48 -14.90 -3.24 8.78
CA VAL A 48 -14.39 -2.88 7.45
C VAL A 48 -15.40 -2.03 6.68
N ARG A 49 -16.69 -2.36 6.76
CA ARG A 49 -17.78 -1.60 6.12
C ARG A 49 -17.76 -0.14 6.57
N GLU A 50 -17.64 0.12 7.87
CA GLU A 50 -17.60 1.47 8.44
C GLU A 50 -16.33 2.23 8.04
N ARG A 51 -15.18 1.55 8.10
CA ARG A 51 -13.89 2.10 7.68
C ARG A 51 -13.91 2.56 6.22
N LEU A 52 -14.50 1.76 5.34
CA LEU A 52 -14.62 2.07 3.91
C LEU A 52 -15.83 2.96 3.57
N GLY A 53 -16.81 3.06 4.45
CA GLY A 53 -17.98 3.91 4.28
C GLY A 53 -19.07 3.33 3.40
N TYR A 54 -19.21 2.01 3.37
CA TYR A 54 -20.33 1.36 2.68
C TYR A 54 -21.63 1.48 3.49
N GLU A 55 -22.74 1.77 2.80
CA GLU A 55 -24.08 1.89 3.39
C GLU A 55 -24.56 0.59 4.05
N SER A 56 -24.11 -0.57 3.58
CA SER A 56 -24.50 -1.89 4.12
C SER A 56 -23.43 -2.95 3.85
N LYS A 57 -23.45 -4.04 4.62
CA LYS A 57 -22.61 -5.22 4.39
C LYS A 57 -22.85 -5.81 2.99
N ALA A 58 -24.10 -5.82 2.53
CA ALA A 58 -24.47 -6.29 1.19
C ALA A 58 -23.78 -5.49 0.06
N ALA A 59 -23.69 -4.16 0.19
CA ALA A 59 -22.98 -3.33 -0.76
C ALA A 59 -21.46 -3.65 -0.79
N MET A 60 -20.86 -3.86 0.38
CA MET A 60 -19.47 -4.27 0.50
C MET A 60 -19.21 -5.66 -0.11
N TYR A 61 -20.03 -6.66 0.25
CA TYR A 61 -19.90 -8.04 -0.25
C TYR A 61 -20.11 -8.16 -1.77
N ALA A 62 -20.83 -7.22 -2.39
CA ALA A 62 -20.99 -7.18 -3.84
C ALA A 62 -19.67 -6.93 -4.57
N VAL A 63 -18.72 -6.24 -3.92
CA VAL A 63 -17.47 -5.79 -4.54
C VAL A 63 -16.21 -6.38 -3.92
N LEU A 64 -16.25 -6.83 -2.65
CA LEU A 64 -15.15 -7.50 -1.96
C LEU A 64 -15.49 -8.96 -1.63
N TYR A 65 -14.48 -9.83 -1.70
CA TYR A 65 -14.55 -11.21 -1.20
C TYR A 65 -14.28 -11.26 0.30
N ALA A 66 -14.72 -12.34 0.95
CA ALA A 66 -14.60 -12.53 2.38
C ALA A 66 -13.14 -12.48 2.87
N GLU A 67 -12.24 -13.12 2.13
CA GLU A 67 -10.81 -13.15 2.42
C GLU A 67 -10.17 -11.77 2.29
N GLN A 68 -10.68 -10.93 1.37
CA GLN A 68 -10.23 -9.55 1.24
C GLN A 68 -10.70 -8.71 2.43
N ILE A 69 -11.93 -8.94 2.91
CA ILE A 69 -12.48 -8.23 4.07
C ILE A 69 -11.68 -8.59 5.32
N ASP A 70 -11.40 -9.87 5.55
CA ASP A 70 -10.56 -10.33 6.66
C ASP A 70 -9.16 -9.70 6.62
N ALA A 71 -8.50 -9.74 5.45
CA ALA A 71 -7.19 -9.11 5.26
C ALA A 71 -7.23 -7.59 5.49
N LEU A 72 -8.29 -6.90 5.06
CA LEU A 72 -8.47 -5.46 5.31
C LEU A 72 -8.67 -5.15 6.78
N ALA A 73 -9.46 -5.96 7.49
CA ALA A 73 -9.65 -5.82 8.93
C ALA A 73 -8.31 -5.91 9.68
N LEU A 74 -7.50 -6.91 9.33
CA LEU A 74 -6.14 -7.06 9.87
C LEU A 74 -5.25 -5.86 9.50
N ALA A 75 -5.24 -5.45 8.23
CA ALA A 75 -4.43 -4.32 7.77
C ALA A 75 -4.77 -3.01 8.50
N PHE A 76 -6.06 -2.70 8.65
CA PHE A 76 -6.53 -1.48 9.31
C PHE A 76 -6.17 -1.48 10.80
N SER A 77 -6.39 -2.59 11.50
CA SER A 77 -6.00 -2.75 12.91
C SER A 77 -4.49 -2.59 13.12
N GLN A 78 -3.70 -3.20 12.23
CA GLN A 78 -2.25 -3.12 12.29
C GLN A 78 -1.75 -1.70 12.05
N LYS A 79 -2.34 -0.99 11.08
CA LYS A 79 -2.07 0.42 10.84
C LYS A 79 -2.40 1.28 12.05
N ASP A 80 -3.57 1.08 12.68
CA ASP A 80 -3.99 1.82 13.87
C ASP A 80 -3.05 1.57 15.07
N LYS A 81 -2.42 0.39 15.12
CA LYS A 81 -1.35 0.04 16.09
C LYS A 81 0.04 0.55 15.70
N GLY A 82 0.16 1.35 14.63
CA GLY A 82 1.42 1.89 14.11
C GLY A 82 2.33 0.81 13.52
N LYS A 83 1.77 -0.34 13.14
CA LYS A 83 2.43 -1.44 12.49
C LYS A 83 2.15 -1.42 10.98
N ILE A 84 2.96 -2.18 10.28
CA ILE A 84 2.96 -2.44 8.86
C ILE A 84 2.30 -3.79 8.66
N PHE A 85 1.48 -3.87 7.63
CA PHE A 85 0.87 -5.10 7.17
C PHE A 85 1.45 -5.49 5.82
N LEU A 86 1.81 -6.76 5.67
CA LEU A 86 2.19 -7.35 4.39
C LEU A 86 1.09 -8.32 3.97
N ASN A 87 0.41 -8.00 2.87
CA ASN A 87 -0.49 -8.93 2.18
C ASN A 87 0.33 -9.82 1.23
N GLY A 88 0.52 -11.08 1.64
CA GLY A 88 1.21 -12.13 0.92
C GLY A 88 0.39 -12.89 -0.12
N ASP A 89 -0.87 -12.50 -0.40
CA ASP A 89 -1.79 -13.32 -1.21
C ASP A 89 -1.22 -13.71 -2.58
N GLN A 90 -1.69 -14.80 -3.15
CA GLN A 90 -1.27 -15.16 -4.50
C GLN A 90 -1.85 -14.19 -5.53
N THR A 91 -1.14 -14.02 -6.65
CA THR A 91 -1.63 -13.24 -7.79
C THR A 91 -2.97 -13.80 -8.27
N GLY A 92 -3.92 -12.90 -8.56
CA GLY A 92 -5.27 -13.27 -8.97
C GLY A 92 -6.32 -13.27 -7.84
N ASN A 93 -5.90 -13.17 -6.57
CA ASN A 93 -6.81 -13.10 -5.42
C ASN A 93 -7.36 -11.69 -5.13
N GLY A 94 -7.10 -10.71 -6.01
CA GLY A 94 -7.68 -9.37 -5.92
C GLY A 94 -6.90 -8.35 -5.06
N LYS A 95 -5.55 -8.40 -5.07
CA LYS A 95 -4.71 -7.39 -4.41
C LYS A 95 -4.98 -5.95 -4.84
N GLY A 96 -5.40 -5.76 -6.09
CA GLY A 96 -5.81 -4.45 -6.61
C GLY A 96 -6.89 -3.81 -5.75
N ARG A 97 -8.00 -4.54 -5.49
CA ARG A 97 -9.09 -4.09 -4.61
C ARG A 97 -8.66 -3.91 -3.16
N PHE A 98 -7.76 -4.75 -2.66
CA PHE A 98 -7.17 -4.56 -1.32
C PHE A 98 -6.37 -3.25 -1.24
N GLY A 99 -5.54 -2.95 -2.24
CA GLY A 99 -4.79 -1.69 -2.34
C GLY A 99 -5.71 -0.48 -2.46
N ALA A 100 -6.74 -0.57 -3.31
CA ALA A 100 -7.76 0.46 -3.47
C ALA A 100 -8.49 0.73 -2.15
N ALA A 101 -8.91 -0.30 -1.42
CA ALA A 101 -9.55 -0.16 -0.12
C ALA A 101 -8.63 0.51 0.92
N ASN A 102 -7.32 0.23 0.91
CA ASN A 102 -6.36 0.95 1.78
C ASN A 102 -6.18 2.43 1.39
N ILE A 103 -6.30 2.77 0.11
CA ILE A 103 -6.33 4.18 -0.34
C ILE A 103 -7.56 4.87 0.27
N ILE A 104 -8.74 4.25 0.17
CA ILE A 104 -10.00 4.80 0.70
C ILE A 104 -9.95 4.94 2.22
N ASP A 105 -9.47 3.92 2.92
CA ASP A 105 -9.29 3.97 4.37
C ASP A 105 -8.40 5.16 4.78
N ALA A 106 -7.24 5.32 4.12
CA ALA A 106 -6.35 6.43 4.38
C ALA A 106 -7.03 7.80 4.18
N GLN A 107 -7.78 7.99 3.08
CA GLN A 107 -8.52 9.23 2.83
C GLN A 107 -9.57 9.50 3.91
N ARG A 108 -10.38 8.49 4.26
CA ARG A 108 -11.46 8.62 5.24
C ARG A 108 -10.94 8.89 6.65
N GLN A 109 -9.73 8.43 6.94
CA GLN A 109 -9.01 8.71 8.18
C GLN A 109 -8.23 10.04 8.16
N GLY A 110 -8.34 10.84 7.09
CA GLY A 110 -7.69 12.16 6.98
C GLY A 110 -6.19 12.13 6.67
N TYR A 111 -5.68 10.98 6.22
CA TYR A 111 -4.30 10.81 5.76
C TYR A 111 -4.18 11.02 4.25
N ILE A 112 -2.94 11.24 3.81
CA ILE A 112 -2.58 11.33 2.39
C ILE A 112 -2.24 9.91 1.89
N PRO A 113 -3.07 9.28 1.05
CA PRO A 113 -2.69 8.00 0.44
C PRO A 113 -1.58 8.21 -0.60
N VAL A 114 -0.52 7.42 -0.49
CA VAL A 114 0.58 7.38 -1.47
C VAL A 114 0.68 5.99 -2.04
N PHE A 115 0.27 5.82 -3.29
CA PHE A 115 0.37 4.57 -4.03
C PHE A 115 1.71 4.48 -4.75
N VAL A 116 2.44 3.40 -4.48
CA VAL A 116 3.76 3.13 -5.07
C VAL A 116 3.70 1.83 -5.84
N THR A 117 4.03 1.84 -7.13
CA THR A 117 3.98 0.64 -7.99
C THR A 117 5.18 0.54 -8.94
N GLN A 118 5.27 -0.52 -9.74
CA GLN A 118 6.40 -0.75 -10.64
C GLN A 118 6.39 0.19 -11.85
N LYS A 119 5.21 0.45 -12.45
CA LYS A 119 5.10 1.14 -13.74
C LYS A 119 3.90 2.10 -13.80
N PRO A 120 3.98 3.20 -14.59
CA PRO A 120 2.90 4.19 -14.66
C PRO A 120 1.58 3.63 -15.22
N ASN A 121 1.61 2.62 -16.10
CA ASN A 121 0.38 2.01 -16.62
C ASN A 121 -0.44 1.30 -15.52
N LEU A 122 0.18 0.90 -14.40
CA LEU A 122 -0.51 0.32 -13.26
C LEU A 122 -1.30 1.35 -12.45
N TYR A 123 -1.07 2.65 -12.67
CA TYR A 123 -1.94 3.70 -12.14
C TYR A 123 -3.37 3.57 -12.66
N ALA A 124 -3.54 3.26 -13.96
CA ALA A 124 -4.87 3.07 -14.55
C ALA A 124 -5.55 1.84 -13.94
N ALA A 125 -4.82 0.74 -13.74
CA ALA A 125 -5.34 -0.45 -13.07
C ALA A 125 -5.83 -0.13 -11.65
N MET A 126 -5.05 0.61 -10.86
CA MET A 126 -5.47 1.02 -9.50
C MET A 126 -6.70 1.94 -9.51
N LEU A 127 -6.82 2.86 -10.48
CA LEU A 127 -8.03 3.68 -10.64
C LEU A 127 -9.26 2.86 -11.03
N GLU A 128 -9.07 1.79 -11.79
CA GLU A 128 -10.12 0.83 -12.11
C GLU A 128 -10.52 0.00 -10.90
N ASP A 129 -9.56 -0.48 -10.10
CA ASP A 129 -9.85 -1.17 -8.84
C ASP A 129 -10.63 -0.28 -7.87
N LEU A 130 -10.28 1.01 -7.77
CA LEU A 130 -11.04 2.01 -7.02
C LEU A 130 -12.47 2.14 -7.55
N ALA A 131 -12.67 2.17 -8.87
CA ALA A 131 -14.00 2.22 -9.47
C ALA A 131 -14.81 0.93 -9.21
N ASP A 132 -14.17 -0.23 -9.33
CA ASP A 132 -14.75 -1.55 -9.08
C ASP A 132 -15.28 -1.70 -7.64
N ILE A 133 -14.62 -1.06 -6.67
CA ILE A 133 -15.08 -1.03 -5.27
C ILE A 133 -16.02 0.14 -4.95
N GLY A 134 -16.49 0.88 -5.96
CA GLY A 134 -17.47 1.96 -5.79
C GLY A 134 -16.90 3.35 -5.49
N HIS A 135 -15.57 3.52 -5.56
CA HIS A 135 -14.87 4.78 -5.31
C HIS A 135 -14.19 5.34 -6.57
N GLY A 136 -14.91 5.30 -7.70
CA GLY A 136 -14.45 5.89 -8.97
C GLY A 136 -14.35 7.41 -8.91
N GLY A 137 -13.67 8.01 -9.90
CA GLY A 137 -13.55 9.47 -10.04
C GLY A 137 -12.43 10.11 -9.23
N LEU A 138 -11.65 9.32 -8.48
CA LEU A 138 -10.42 9.79 -7.83
C LEU A 138 -9.46 10.35 -8.89
N THR A 139 -8.98 11.58 -8.67
CA THR A 139 -7.93 12.18 -9.50
C THR A 139 -6.60 12.08 -8.77
N PRO A 140 -5.63 11.28 -9.27
CA PRO A 140 -4.33 11.14 -8.63
C PRO A 140 -3.39 12.28 -9.02
N PHE A 141 -2.55 12.71 -8.07
CA PHE A 141 -1.34 13.44 -8.39
C PHE A 141 -0.26 12.44 -8.81
N MET A 142 -0.07 12.27 -10.12
CA MET A 142 1.02 11.45 -10.66
C MET A 142 2.32 12.25 -10.62
N THR A 143 3.33 11.75 -9.91
CA THR A 143 4.61 12.47 -9.72
C THR A 143 5.53 12.43 -10.95
N ASN A 144 5.09 11.83 -12.05
CA ASN A 144 5.84 11.68 -13.30
C ASN A 144 5.96 13.01 -14.05
N ASN A 145 7.00 13.15 -14.87
CA ASN A 145 7.16 14.33 -15.72
C ASN A 145 6.72 13.99 -17.14
N SER A 146 5.90 14.83 -17.75
CA SER A 146 5.39 14.68 -19.12
C SER A 146 4.76 13.32 -19.41
N GLU A 147 4.09 12.74 -18.42
CA GLU A 147 3.45 11.43 -18.50
C GLU A 147 2.07 11.54 -19.13
N LYS A 148 1.66 10.48 -19.83
CA LYS A 148 0.32 10.37 -20.41
C LYS A 148 -0.27 9.01 -20.06
N LEU A 149 -1.33 9.01 -19.27
CA LEU A 149 -2.06 7.82 -18.85
C LEU A 149 -3.42 7.79 -19.52
N THR A 150 -3.64 6.81 -20.40
CA THR A 150 -4.97 6.57 -20.99
C THR A 150 -5.75 5.61 -20.11
N LEU A 151 -6.97 5.98 -19.71
CA LEU A 151 -7.88 5.15 -18.92
C LEU A 151 -8.80 4.33 -19.83
N LYS A 152 -9.38 3.23 -19.31
CA LYS A 152 -10.32 2.37 -20.06
C LYS A 152 -11.51 3.11 -20.67
N ASN A 153 -12.00 4.16 -20.01
CA ASN A 153 -13.09 4.99 -20.53
C ASN A 153 -12.66 5.96 -21.66
N GLY A 154 -11.41 5.88 -22.12
CA GLY A 154 -10.85 6.73 -23.17
C GLY A 154 -10.35 8.10 -22.69
N SER A 155 -10.60 8.48 -21.44
CA SER A 155 -10.03 9.71 -20.88
C SER A 155 -8.51 9.60 -20.72
N VAL A 156 -7.84 10.75 -20.76
CA VAL A 156 -6.39 10.83 -20.69
C VAL A 156 -6.02 11.76 -19.54
N LEU A 157 -5.22 11.25 -18.61
CA LEU A 157 -4.56 12.06 -17.60
C LEU A 157 -3.14 12.40 -18.06
N THR A 158 -2.73 13.64 -17.86
CA THR A 158 -1.38 14.10 -18.21
C THR A 158 -0.70 14.77 -17.04
N THR A 159 0.62 14.71 -17.01
CA THR A 159 1.42 15.51 -16.07
C THR A 159 2.18 16.61 -16.81
N GLY A 160 2.49 17.67 -16.06
CA GLY A 160 3.33 18.77 -16.56
C GLY A 160 4.78 18.35 -16.78
N ASP A 161 5.56 19.26 -17.34
CA ASP A 161 7.01 19.09 -17.43
C ASP A 161 7.68 19.08 -16.05
N LYS A 162 9.01 18.86 -16.03
CA LYS A 162 9.77 18.79 -14.77
C LYS A 162 9.58 20.03 -13.89
N ALA A 163 9.67 21.23 -14.47
CA ALA A 163 9.57 22.47 -13.71
C ALA A 163 8.17 22.66 -13.10
N SER A 164 7.12 22.38 -13.88
CA SER A 164 5.73 22.46 -13.41
C SER A 164 5.44 21.43 -12.31
N GLN A 165 5.96 20.20 -12.46
CA GLN A 165 5.79 19.15 -11.46
C GLN A 165 6.52 19.46 -10.14
N GLU A 166 7.74 19.99 -10.21
CA GLU A 166 8.48 20.41 -9.01
C GLU A 166 7.79 21.59 -8.31
N ALA A 167 7.26 22.54 -9.07
CA ALA A 167 6.47 23.64 -8.51
C ALA A 167 5.19 23.14 -7.81
N GLU A 168 4.44 22.23 -8.43
CA GLU A 168 3.24 21.63 -7.82
C GLU A 168 3.61 20.86 -6.55
N MET A 169 4.60 19.97 -6.61
CA MET A 169 5.10 19.23 -5.44
C MET A 169 5.51 20.17 -4.29
N PHE A 170 6.14 21.31 -4.60
CA PHE A 170 6.49 22.31 -3.59
C PHE A 170 5.24 22.91 -2.93
N GLN A 171 4.22 23.26 -3.70
CA GLN A 171 2.97 23.78 -3.13
C GLN A 171 2.28 22.72 -2.28
N LEU A 172 2.18 21.47 -2.77
CA LEU A 172 1.61 20.33 -2.04
C LEU A 172 2.30 20.10 -0.69
N ALA A 173 3.64 20.03 -0.68
CA ALA A 173 4.43 19.84 0.53
C ALA A 173 4.26 21.01 1.51
N LYS A 174 4.23 22.25 1.00
CA LYS A 174 4.06 23.44 1.84
C LYS A 174 2.70 23.48 2.52
N ARG A 175 1.63 23.05 1.84
CA ARG A 175 0.27 23.01 2.40
C ARG A 175 -0.02 21.77 3.23
N LEU A 176 0.77 20.70 3.08
CA LEU A 176 0.51 19.37 3.66
C LEU A 176 -0.91 18.85 3.36
N ASP A 177 -1.36 19.13 2.15
CA ASP A 177 -2.71 18.88 1.61
C ASP A 177 -2.58 18.59 0.11
N LEU A 178 -3.45 17.74 -0.42
CA LEU A 178 -3.51 17.37 -1.82
C LEU A 178 -4.48 18.24 -2.64
N GLY A 179 -5.24 19.13 -2.01
CA GLY A 179 -6.18 20.02 -2.71
C GLY A 179 -7.22 19.21 -3.48
N SER A 180 -7.25 19.34 -4.81
CA SER A 180 -8.18 18.57 -5.64
C SER A 180 -7.75 17.11 -5.89
N TYR A 181 -6.52 16.74 -5.55
CA TYR A 181 -6.04 15.37 -5.73
C TYR A 181 -6.49 14.47 -4.58
N GLY A 182 -6.90 13.25 -4.92
CA GLY A 182 -7.30 12.26 -3.91
C GLY A 182 -6.14 11.44 -3.36
N ALA A 183 -5.07 11.26 -4.14
CA ALA A 183 -3.91 10.46 -3.77
C ALA A 183 -2.65 10.89 -4.52
N VAL A 184 -1.47 10.51 -4.01
CA VAL A 184 -0.19 10.63 -4.72
C VAL A 184 0.17 9.29 -5.35
N PHE A 185 0.45 9.27 -6.65
CA PHE A 185 0.86 8.08 -7.38
C PHE A 185 2.31 8.24 -7.84
N THR A 186 3.16 7.25 -7.54
CA THR A 186 4.57 7.23 -7.90
C THR A 186 5.03 5.81 -8.26
N THR A 187 6.14 5.71 -8.98
CA THR A 187 6.80 4.43 -9.25
C THR A 187 8.04 4.22 -8.39
N TYR A 188 8.46 2.97 -8.21
CA TYR A 188 9.74 2.64 -7.58
C TYR A 188 10.95 3.26 -8.29
N ASN A 189 10.90 3.37 -9.62
CA ASN A 189 11.97 4.01 -10.39
C ASN A 189 12.16 5.48 -9.99
N GLN A 190 11.06 6.17 -9.65
CA GLN A 190 11.08 7.56 -9.22
C GLN A 190 11.56 7.77 -7.78
N LEU A 191 11.75 6.68 -7.02
CA LEU A 191 12.35 6.69 -5.67
C LEU A 191 13.89 6.57 -5.70
N GLN A 192 14.48 6.34 -6.87
CA GLN A 192 15.92 6.24 -7.03
C GLN A 192 16.61 7.61 -7.02
N THR A 193 17.91 7.63 -6.73
CA THR A 193 18.77 8.79 -6.99
C THR A 193 19.01 8.94 -8.49
N VAL A 194 19.19 10.17 -8.96
CA VAL A 194 19.61 10.46 -10.34
C VAL A 194 21.02 11.03 -10.27
N SER A 195 22.00 10.39 -10.91
CA SER A 195 23.41 10.82 -10.87
C SER A 195 23.94 11.03 -9.43
N ASN A 196 23.61 10.11 -8.51
CA ASN A 196 23.93 10.19 -7.07
C ASN A 196 23.33 11.39 -6.32
N GLN A 197 22.34 12.09 -6.89
CA GLN A 197 21.61 13.15 -6.21
C GLN A 197 20.16 12.76 -5.92
N GLU A 198 19.62 13.25 -4.80
CA GLU A 198 18.20 13.11 -4.48
C GLU A 198 17.40 14.07 -5.37
N PRO A 199 16.51 13.58 -6.26
CA PRO A 199 15.59 14.45 -6.97
C PRO A 199 14.59 15.09 -5.99
N TYR A 200 14.06 16.26 -6.32
CA TYR A 200 13.09 17.00 -5.50
C TYR A 200 11.88 16.16 -5.08
N ARG A 201 11.47 15.20 -5.90
CA ARG A 201 10.41 14.23 -5.57
C ARG A 201 10.66 13.48 -4.26
N ARG A 202 11.92 13.16 -3.93
CA ARG A 202 12.25 12.51 -2.65
C ARG A 202 12.04 13.46 -1.49
N GLU A 203 12.42 14.72 -1.64
CA GLU A 203 12.14 15.76 -0.66
C GLU A 203 10.62 15.95 -0.46
N PHE A 204 9.85 16.00 -1.56
CA PHE A 204 8.40 16.05 -1.53
C PHE A 204 7.79 14.87 -0.74
N LEU A 205 8.16 13.62 -1.07
CA LEU A 205 7.66 12.44 -0.39
C LEU A 205 8.04 12.43 1.09
N ARG A 206 9.27 12.84 1.44
CA ARG A 206 9.74 13.00 2.82
C ARG A 206 8.93 14.05 3.57
N ALA A 207 8.62 15.19 2.94
CA ALA A 207 7.86 16.27 3.55
C ALA A 207 6.43 15.85 3.92
N ILE A 208 5.76 15.09 3.05
CA ILE A 208 4.37 14.65 3.31
C ILE A 208 4.30 13.37 4.15
N ALA A 209 5.40 12.61 4.28
CA ALA A 209 5.41 11.25 4.82
C ALA A 209 4.65 11.11 6.15
N HIS A 210 4.89 12.01 7.11
CA HIS A 210 4.27 11.98 8.43
C HIS A 210 2.73 12.08 8.44
N ARG A 211 2.12 12.56 7.35
CA ARG A 211 0.66 12.55 7.14
C ARG A 211 0.21 11.50 6.14
N SER A 212 1.13 10.71 5.61
CA SER A 212 0.87 9.76 4.54
C SER A 212 0.71 8.35 5.05
N VAL A 213 -0.17 7.61 4.39
CA VAL A 213 -0.19 6.14 4.41
C VAL A 213 0.35 5.68 3.07
N PHE A 214 1.43 4.88 3.09
CA PHE A 214 2.02 4.34 1.87
C PHE A 214 1.42 2.98 1.54
N ILE A 215 0.98 2.81 0.30
CA ILE A 215 0.46 1.58 -0.27
C ILE A 215 1.47 1.11 -1.31
N PHE A 216 2.34 0.17 -0.90
CA PHE A 216 3.40 -0.38 -1.74
C PHE A 216 2.88 -1.61 -2.50
N ASP A 217 2.57 -1.43 -3.77
CA ASP A 217 2.26 -2.50 -4.72
C ASP A 217 3.53 -3.14 -5.27
N GLU A 218 3.47 -4.39 -5.68
CA GLU A 218 4.61 -5.19 -6.16
C GLU A 218 5.87 -5.01 -5.29
N ALA A 219 5.69 -5.07 -3.98
CA ALA A 219 6.67 -4.51 -3.06
C ALA A 219 8.01 -5.27 -2.96
N HIS A 220 8.14 -6.41 -3.62
CA HIS A 220 9.43 -7.03 -3.87
C HIS A 220 10.39 -6.09 -4.65
N GLU A 221 9.86 -5.17 -5.46
CA GLU A 221 10.62 -4.12 -6.16
C GLU A 221 11.27 -3.10 -5.21
N ALA A 222 10.76 -2.96 -3.99
CA ALA A 222 11.31 -2.02 -3.03
C ALA A 222 12.73 -2.40 -2.56
N GLY A 223 13.09 -3.69 -2.66
CA GLY A 223 14.30 -4.25 -2.05
C GLY A 223 15.63 -3.94 -2.76
N GLY A 224 15.63 -3.40 -3.98
CA GLY A 224 16.87 -3.23 -4.76
C GLY A 224 17.42 -4.56 -5.32
N GLY A 225 18.40 -4.48 -6.22
CA GLY A 225 19.10 -5.65 -6.76
C GLY A 225 19.99 -6.34 -5.71
N GLN A 226 20.44 -7.57 -5.99
CA GLN A 226 21.41 -8.26 -5.12
C GLN A 226 22.74 -7.50 -5.09
N ALA A 227 23.27 -7.29 -3.89
CA ALA A 227 24.59 -6.74 -3.58
C ALA A 227 24.78 -5.24 -3.86
N GLU A 228 24.16 -4.39 -3.03
CA GLU A 228 24.63 -3.01 -2.87
C GLU A 228 25.32 -2.88 -1.52
N THR A 229 26.64 -2.76 -1.57
CA THR A 229 27.50 -2.37 -0.44
C THR A 229 27.11 -0.99 0.06
N TRP A 230 26.90 -0.89 1.38
CA TRP A 230 26.65 0.37 2.10
C TRP A 230 27.82 1.34 1.89
N ASN A 231 27.59 2.43 1.17
CA ASN A 231 28.58 3.49 0.99
C ASN A 231 28.24 4.67 1.89
N VAL A 232 29.02 4.85 2.96
CA VAL A 232 28.89 6.00 3.87
C VAL A 232 29.16 7.29 3.09
N GLY A 233 28.22 8.23 3.12
CA GLY A 233 28.34 9.55 2.45
C GLY A 233 27.67 9.66 1.08
N GLN A 234 26.94 8.64 0.61
CA GLN A 234 26.11 8.71 -0.60
C GLN A 234 24.63 8.89 -0.24
N ALA A 235 23.86 9.46 -1.18
CA ALA A 235 22.41 9.55 -1.04
C ALA A 235 21.79 8.14 -0.91
N PRO A 236 20.72 7.96 -0.10
CA PRO A 236 20.19 6.63 0.17
C PRO A 236 19.73 5.96 -1.12
N ASN A 237 20.00 4.68 -1.31
CA ASN A 237 19.45 3.93 -2.45
C ASN A 237 17.92 3.75 -2.29
N ARG A 238 17.26 3.18 -3.30
CA ARG A 238 15.80 2.97 -3.29
C ARG A 238 15.31 2.24 -2.03
N ALA A 239 16.00 1.18 -1.62
CA ALA A 239 15.57 0.36 -0.48
C ALA A 239 15.74 1.10 0.84
N GLU A 240 16.82 1.87 1.00
CA GLU A 240 17.04 2.75 2.15
C GLU A 240 15.99 3.86 2.21
N PHE A 241 15.68 4.48 1.07
CA PHE A 241 14.68 5.54 1.00
C PHE A 241 13.26 5.03 1.29
N VAL A 242 12.89 3.84 0.80
CA VAL A 242 11.59 3.24 1.16
C VAL A 242 11.50 2.98 2.67
N ARG A 243 12.57 2.48 3.31
CA ARG A 243 12.59 2.31 4.77
C ARG A 243 12.43 3.64 5.50
N GLU A 244 13.17 4.66 5.05
CA GLU A 244 13.04 6.01 5.59
C GLU A 244 11.59 6.52 5.52
N LEU A 245 10.93 6.38 4.36
CA LEU A 245 9.53 6.79 4.19
C LEU A 245 8.59 6.03 5.13
N VAL A 246 8.77 4.72 5.29
CA VAL A 246 7.96 3.88 6.19
C VAL A 246 8.16 4.25 7.66
N ASP A 247 9.38 4.62 8.04
CA ASP A 247 9.66 5.04 9.42
C ASP A 247 9.07 6.41 9.74
N LEU A 248 9.09 7.31 8.76
CA LEU A 248 8.48 8.64 8.84
C LEU A 248 6.95 8.62 8.72
N SER A 249 6.36 7.59 8.10
CA SER A 249 4.96 7.62 7.71
C SER A 249 3.97 7.38 8.85
N ALA A 250 2.73 7.84 8.65
CA ALA A 250 1.61 7.51 9.53
C ALA A 250 1.23 6.03 9.47
N GLY A 251 1.45 5.40 8.32
CA GLY A 251 1.26 3.97 8.12
C GLY A 251 1.87 3.49 6.81
N ALA A 252 2.02 2.17 6.69
CA ALA A 252 2.40 1.55 5.42
C ALA A 252 1.78 0.16 5.31
N VAL A 253 1.37 -0.19 4.09
CA VAL A 253 0.92 -1.53 3.72
C VAL A 253 1.70 -1.98 2.49
N PHE A 254 2.04 -3.26 2.46
CA PHE A 254 2.84 -3.87 1.41
C PHE A 254 2.02 -4.98 0.75
N MET A 255 2.04 -5.02 -0.58
CA MET A 255 1.38 -6.03 -1.38
C MET A 255 2.46 -6.69 -2.24
N SER A 256 2.70 -7.98 -2.04
CA SER A 256 3.64 -8.73 -2.86
C SER A 256 3.33 -10.21 -2.76
N ALA A 257 3.22 -10.90 -3.89
CA ALA A 257 3.10 -12.36 -3.90
C ALA A 257 4.45 -13.07 -3.64
N THR A 258 5.54 -12.32 -3.65
CA THR A 258 6.91 -12.82 -3.46
C THR A 258 7.58 -12.19 -2.24
N VAL A 259 8.56 -12.91 -1.67
CA VAL A 259 9.29 -12.51 -0.46
C VAL A 259 9.92 -11.13 -0.63
N ILE A 260 9.57 -10.21 0.27
CA ILE A 260 10.11 -8.86 0.29
C ILE A 260 11.46 -8.87 1.02
N LYS A 261 12.54 -8.64 0.28
CA LYS A 261 13.91 -8.58 0.84
C LYS A 261 14.18 -7.33 1.68
N ILE A 262 13.28 -6.34 1.67
CA ILE A 262 13.48 -5.06 2.38
C ILE A 262 13.58 -5.24 3.90
N PHE A 263 12.93 -6.25 4.47
CA PHE A 263 12.95 -6.55 5.91
C PHE A 263 14.10 -7.47 6.34
N LEU A 264 14.87 -8.01 5.39
CA LEU A 264 15.93 -9.00 5.65
C LEU A 264 17.36 -8.42 5.70
N MET A 265 17.54 -7.10 5.53
CA MET A 265 18.88 -6.48 5.58
C MET A 265 19.29 -6.07 7.01
N PRO A 266 20.54 -6.36 7.43
CA PRO A 266 20.99 -6.08 8.79
C PRO A 266 21.05 -4.58 9.10
N LYS A 267 20.54 -4.24 10.28
CA LYS A 267 20.44 -2.89 10.86
C LYS A 267 21.81 -2.28 11.13
N LYS A 268 22.27 -1.35 10.31
CA LYS A 268 23.25 -0.33 10.73
C LYS A 268 23.07 0.96 9.92
N LEU A 269 22.09 1.79 10.29
CA LEU A 269 22.21 3.25 10.29
C LEU A 269 21.06 3.84 11.12
N MET A 270 21.34 4.91 11.87
CA MET A 270 20.44 5.74 12.71
C MET A 270 19.90 5.07 14.00
N GLY A 271 20.44 5.54 15.14
CA GLY A 271 20.26 4.98 16.49
C GLY A 271 18.90 5.16 17.16
N VAL A 272 17.78 5.27 16.44
CA VAL A 272 16.44 5.26 17.03
C VAL A 272 15.44 4.66 16.03
N TYR A 273 15.39 3.34 15.92
CA TYR A 273 14.31 2.66 15.19
C TYR A 273 13.52 1.75 16.13
N ARG A 274 12.23 2.08 16.31
CA ARG A 274 11.28 1.31 17.11
C ARG A 274 11.13 -0.09 16.49
N ARG A 275 11.65 -1.11 17.18
CA ARG A 275 11.37 -2.51 16.90
C ARG A 275 9.85 -2.75 17.05
N ASN A 276 9.29 -3.62 16.19
CA ASN A 276 7.93 -4.21 16.26
C ASN A 276 6.87 -3.67 15.28
N LYS A 277 7.27 -3.11 14.14
CA LYS A 277 6.33 -2.57 13.15
C LYS A 277 5.88 -3.54 12.05
N CYS A 278 6.14 -4.85 11.99
CA CYS A 278 5.69 -5.67 10.83
C CYS A 278 4.95 -6.94 11.24
N VAL A 279 3.78 -7.18 10.63
CA VAL A 279 3.02 -8.45 10.68
C VAL A 279 2.74 -8.91 9.25
N ILE A 280 2.99 -10.18 9.00
CA ILE A 280 2.84 -10.84 7.71
C ILE A 280 1.60 -11.72 7.81
N ASP A 281 0.71 -11.58 6.83
CA ASP A 281 -0.43 -12.47 6.59
C ASP A 281 -0.22 -13.17 5.24
#